data_AF-A0A026WCZ7-F1
#
_entry.id   AF-A0A026WCZ7-F1
#
_cell.length_a   1.000
_cell.length_b   1.000
_cell.length_c   1.000
_cell.angle_alpha   90.00
_cell.angle_beta   90.00
_cell.angle_gamma   90.00
#
_symmetry.space_group_name_H-M   'P 1'
#
loop_
_entity.id
_entity.type
_entity.pdbx_description
1 polymer ?
#
loop_
_entity_poly.entity_id
_entity_poly.type
_entity_poly.pdbx_seq_one_letter_code
_entity_poly.pdbx_strand_id
1 'polypeptide(L)'
;MQEGSLSIVPLRLTDDKKARHINLLYVPQDNGLGHFTWIKNLSQLVSDYFSFNGRLKAHSVDCTKLNDCAIVLPNEDDKWLRFGNHSRKERMPFVVYADLECALEKRGAEKSGTYPYHHHKAYSAAYYVRCSYDNSLSAY
;
A
#
# COMPACT_ATOMS: atom_id res chain seq x y z
N MET A 1 3.98 -6.71 -27.84
CA MET A 1 4.53 -5.97 -26.69
C MET A 1 3.78 -6.49 -25.47
N GLN A 2 4.45 -7.26 -24.61
CA GLN A 2 3.82 -7.91 -23.46
C GLN A 2 3.44 -6.84 -22.42
N GLU A 3 2.15 -6.64 -22.18
CA GLU A 3 1.66 -5.98 -20.98
C GLU A 3 2.16 -6.80 -19.78
N GLY A 4 3.07 -6.24 -18.99
CA GLY A 4 3.47 -6.83 -17.72
C GLY A 4 2.27 -6.80 -16.78
N SER A 5 1.64 -7.96 -16.58
CA SER A 5 0.59 -8.10 -15.59
C SER A 5 1.19 -7.83 -14.20
N LEU A 6 0.73 -6.75 -13.57
CA LEU A 6 1.17 -6.39 -12.21
C LEU A 6 0.55 -7.41 -11.24
N SER A 7 1.27 -8.51 -10.95
CA SER A 7 0.78 -9.54 -10.01
C SER A 7 0.98 -9.05 -8.57
N ILE A 8 -0.10 -8.63 -7.92
CA ILE A 8 -0.10 -8.32 -6.49
C ILE A 8 -0.21 -9.64 -5.73
N VAL A 9 0.91 -10.09 -5.15
CA VAL A 9 0.97 -11.31 -4.34
C VAL A 9 1.23 -10.98 -2.87
N PRO A 10 0.58 -11.68 -1.92
CA PRO A 10 0.89 -11.53 -0.52
C PRO A 10 2.29 -12.06 -0.24
N LEU A 11 3.19 -11.22 0.30
CA LEU A 11 4.54 -11.66 0.64
C LEU A 11 4.56 -12.71 1.75
N ARG A 12 3.57 -12.67 2.65
CA ARG A 12 3.40 -13.62 3.75
C ARG A 12 1.94 -13.77 4.15
N LEU A 13 1.55 -15.02 4.37
CA LEU A 13 0.31 -15.40 5.02
C LEU A 13 0.70 -16.08 6.33
N THR A 14 0.27 -15.52 7.46
CA THR A 14 0.43 -16.19 8.76
C THR A 14 -0.74 -17.14 8.99
N ASP A 15 -0.46 -18.36 9.41
CA ASP A 15 -1.47 -19.30 9.86
C ASP A 15 -1.96 -18.97 11.28
N ASP A 16 -1.16 -18.21 12.05
CA ASP A 16 -1.52 -17.72 13.38
C ASP A 16 -2.01 -16.26 13.31
N LYS A 17 -3.33 -16.08 13.20
CA LYS A 17 -3.97 -14.76 13.24
C LYS A 17 -4.29 -14.35 14.68
N LYS A 18 -3.60 -13.30 15.15
CA LYS A 18 -3.90 -12.66 16.43
C LYS A 18 -5.16 -11.79 16.34
N ALA A 19 -5.76 -11.51 17.50
CA ALA A 19 -6.96 -10.66 17.62
C ALA A 19 -6.78 -9.25 17.01
N ARG A 20 -5.55 -8.71 17.00
CA ARG A 20 -5.19 -7.49 16.27
C ARG A 20 -4.12 -7.84 15.24
N HIS A 21 -4.50 -7.91 13.97
CA HIS A 21 -3.63 -8.20 12.85
C HIS A 21 -3.75 -7.11 11.78
N ILE A 22 -2.64 -6.62 11.25
CA ILE A 22 -2.60 -5.63 10.16
C ILE A 22 -2.02 -6.29 8.92
N ASN A 23 -2.61 -6.03 7.75
CA ASN A 23 -2.07 -6.50 6.48
C ASN A 23 -1.22 -5.39 5.87
N LEU A 24 0.02 -5.68 5.52
CA LEU A 24 0.91 -4.72 4.86
C LEU A 24 1.17 -5.15 3.42
N LEU A 25 1.11 -4.19 2.50
CA LEU A 25 1.58 -4.34 1.12
C LEU A 25 3.00 -3.80 1.03
N TYR A 26 3.90 -4.59 0.47
CA TYR A 26 5.23 -4.10 0.12
C TYR A 26 5.22 -3.61 -1.33
N VAL A 27 5.64 -2.38 -1.54
CA VAL A 27 5.77 -1.77 -2.86
C VAL A 27 7.26 -1.53 -3.12
N PRO A 28 7.91 -2.34 -3.96
CA PRO A 28 9.33 -2.21 -4.26
C PRO A 28 9.62 -0.94 -5.09
N GLN A 29 10.79 -0.34 -4.89
CA GLN A 29 11.37 0.71 -5.74
C GLN A 29 12.65 0.19 -6.41
N ASP A 30 13.04 0.84 -7.51
CA ASP A 30 14.15 0.42 -8.39
C ASP A 30 15.53 0.42 -7.71
N ASN A 31 15.67 1.05 -6.56
CA ASN A 31 16.91 1.17 -5.79
C ASN A 31 17.09 0.06 -4.73
N GLY A 32 16.25 -0.99 -4.75
CA GLY A 32 16.27 -2.06 -3.76
C GLY A 32 15.67 -1.68 -2.40
N LEU A 33 15.19 -0.45 -2.25
CA LEU A 33 14.33 -0.04 -1.14
C LEU A 33 12.88 -0.24 -1.55
N GLY A 34 12.03 -0.63 -0.62
CA GLY A 34 10.59 -0.67 -0.83
C GLY A 34 9.87 -0.12 0.38
N HIS A 35 8.64 0.32 0.18
CA HIS A 35 7.82 0.87 1.25
C HIS A 35 6.68 -0.07 1.60
N PHE A 36 6.34 -0.14 2.89
CA PHE A 36 5.18 -0.89 3.37
C PHE A 36 3.97 0.04 3.50
N THR A 37 2.83 -0.37 2.94
CA THR A 37 1.55 0.34 3.06
C THR A 37 0.56 -0.50 3.84
N TRP A 38 -0.26 0.13 4.68
CA TRP A 38 -1.29 -0.60 5.42
C TRP A 38 -2.54 -0.80 4.55
N ILE A 39 -2.93 -2.05 4.36
CA ILE A 39 -4.19 -2.42 3.72
C ILE A 39 -5.23 -2.78 4.79
N LYS A 40 -6.34 -2.05 4.78
CA LYS A 40 -7.52 -2.36 5.62
C LYS A 40 -8.37 -3.50 5.04
N ASN A 41 -8.48 -3.59 3.71
CA ASN A 41 -9.30 -4.57 3.03
C ASN A 41 -8.57 -5.19 1.82
N LEU A 42 -7.96 -6.37 2.04
CA LEU A 42 -7.25 -7.08 0.98
C LEU A 42 -8.22 -7.54 -0.12
N SER A 43 -9.37 -8.10 0.26
CA SER A 43 -10.37 -8.61 -0.70
C SER A 43 -10.85 -7.54 -1.68
N GLN A 44 -11.01 -6.30 -1.22
CA GLN A 44 -11.38 -5.17 -2.08
C GLN A 44 -10.23 -4.76 -3.02
N LEU A 45 -8.97 -4.86 -2.57
CA LEU A 45 -7.80 -4.57 -3.39
C LEU A 45 -7.57 -5.61 -4.51
N VAL A 46 -7.88 -6.88 -4.26
CA VAL A 46 -7.69 -7.99 -5.22
C VAL A 46 -8.99 -8.50 -5.86
N SER A 47 -10.09 -7.76 -5.69
CA SER A 47 -11.46 -8.16 -6.03
C SER A 47 -11.61 -8.70 -7.45
N ASP A 48 -10.90 -8.13 -8.42
CA ASP A 48 -11.06 -8.49 -9.83
C ASP A 48 -10.16 -9.66 -10.27
N TYR A 49 -9.14 -10.04 -9.47
CA TYR A 49 -8.17 -11.06 -9.87
C TYR A 49 -8.38 -12.43 -9.19
N PHE A 50 -8.94 -12.45 -7.97
CA PHE A 50 -8.94 -13.65 -7.11
C PHE A 50 -10.33 -14.13 -6.66
N SER A 51 -11.39 -13.88 -7.44
CA SER A 51 -12.73 -14.36 -7.10
C SER A 51 -12.89 -15.91 -7.10
N PHE A 52 -11.82 -16.68 -7.37
CA PHE A 52 -11.86 -18.13 -7.42
C PHE A 52 -10.64 -18.79 -6.73
N ASN A 53 -10.88 -19.53 -5.64
CA ASN A 53 -9.88 -20.19 -4.81
C ASN A 53 -8.97 -21.18 -5.60
N GLY A 54 -9.46 -21.72 -6.71
CA GLY A 54 -8.67 -22.57 -7.61
C GLY A 54 -7.58 -21.82 -8.38
N ARG A 55 -7.81 -20.56 -8.74
CA ARG A 55 -6.81 -19.72 -9.45
C ARG A 55 -5.67 -19.28 -8.54
N LEU A 56 -5.94 -19.10 -7.25
CA LEU A 56 -4.93 -18.81 -6.24
C LEU A 56 -3.90 -19.95 -6.11
N LYS A 57 -4.38 -21.20 -6.09
CA LYS A 57 -3.50 -22.38 -6.00
C LYS A 57 -2.65 -22.57 -7.25
N ALA A 58 -3.23 -22.40 -8.44
CA ALA A 58 -2.49 -22.49 -9.70
C ALA A 58 -1.41 -21.39 -9.79
N HIS A 59 -1.76 -20.15 -9.45
CA HIS A 59 -0.84 -19.02 -9.45
C HIS A 59 0.35 -19.22 -8.50
N SER A 60 0.14 -19.83 -7.32
CA SER A 60 1.23 -20.12 -6.37
C SER A 60 2.33 -21.02 -6.98
N VAL A 61 1.95 -21.96 -7.85
CA VAL A 61 2.90 -22.88 -8.50
C VAL A 61 3.69 -22.15 -9.58
N ASP A 62 3.03 -21.27 -10.34
CA ASP A 62 3.66 -20.49 -11.42
C ASP A 62 4.57 -19.37 -10.88
N CYS A 63 4.18 -18.72 -9.78
CA CYS A 63 5.00 -17.71 -9.10
C CYS A 63 6.34 -18.25 -8.61
N THR A 64 6.37 -19.53 -8.20
CA THR A 64 7.61 -20.16 -7.72
C THR A 64 8.61 -20.40 -8.88
N LYS A 65 8.10 -20.50 -10.12
CA LYS A 65 8.92 -20.81 -11.31
C LYS A 65 9.40 -19.56 -12.07
N LEU A 66 8.71 -18.43 -11.95
CA LEU A 66 8.91 -17.25 -12.80
C LEU A 66 9.61 -16.07 -12.11
N ASN A 67 9.91 -16.17 -10.82
CA ASN A 67 10.48 -15.05 -10.06
C ASN A 67 12.01 -15.18 -9.98
N ASP A 68 12.73 -14.59 -10.94
CA ASP A 68 14.20 -14.40 -10.87
C ASP A 68 14.60 -13.38 -9.79
N CYS A 69 13.65 -12.64 -9.23
CA CYS A 69 13.86 -11.83 -8.05
C CYS A 69 13.69 -12.69 -6.79
N ALA A 70 14.82 -13.05 -6.17
CA ALA A 70 14.82 -13.71 -4.87
C ALA A 70 14.26 -12.77 -3.79
N ILE A 71 12.96 -12.88 -3.53
CA ILE A 71 12.33 -12.26 -2.36
C ILE A 71 12.92 -12.93 -1.12
N VAL A 72 13.84 -12.24 -0.42
CA VAL A 72 14.36 -12.71 0.86
C VAL A 72 13.29 -12.47 1.92
N LEU A 73 12.59 -13.53 2.27
CA LEU A 73 11.58 -13.50 3.32
C LEU A 73 12.26 -13.53 4.71
N PRO A 74 11.87 -12.67 5.66
CA PRO A 74 12.52 -12.62 6.99
C PRO A 74 12.23 -13.90 7.78
N ASN A 75 13.18 -14.72 8.16
CA ASN A 75 12.91 -16.02 8.82
C ASN A 75 12.13 -15.92 10.17
N GLU A 76 11.95 -17.05 10.87
CA GLU A 76 11.25 -17.07 12.15
C GLU A 76 11.84 -16.13 13.21
N ASP A 77 13.13 -15.79 13.09
CA ASP A 77 13.86 -14.90 13.98
C ASP A 77 13.61 -13.42 13.64
N ASP A 78 13.49 -13.08 12.36
CA ASP A 78 13.32 -11.70 11.86
C ASP A 78 11.87 -11.33 11.50
N LYS A 79 10.90 -12.20 11.80
CA LYS A 79 9.48 -12.00 11.45
C LYS A 79 8.81 -10.81 12.14
N TRP A 80 9.44 -10.21 13.16
CA TRP A 80 8.89 -9.11 13.94
C TRP A 80 9.64 -7.80 13.69
N LEU A 81 8.96 -6.84 13.06
CA LEU A 81 9.45 -5.46 13.02
C LEU A 81 9.23 -4.80 14.38
N ARG A 82 10.30 -4.35 15.02
CA ARG A 82 10.24 -3.59 16.28
C ARG A 82 10.89 -2.24 16.08
N PHE A 83 10.21 -1.18 16.50
CA PHE A 83 10.82 0.14 16.56
C PHE A 83 11.79 0.17 17.75
N GLY A 84 13.08 0.26 17.47
CA GLY A 84 14.10 0.52 18.48
C GLY A 84 14.18 2.01 18.84
N ASN A 85 14.94 2.34 19.88
CA ASN A 85 15.36 3.72 20.20
C ASN A 85 14.21 4.74 20.29
N HIS A 86 13.12 4.40 20.97
CA HIS A 86 11.99 5.32 21.16
C HIS A 86 12.36 6.66 21.80
N SER A 87 13.45 6.71 22.56
CA SER A 87 14.03 7.93 23.14
C SER A 87 14.60 8.90 22.11
N ARG A 88 14.90 8.44 20.89
CA ARG A 88 15.38 9.26 19.77
C ARG A 88 14.25 9.84 18.92
N LYS A 89 12.99 9.70 19.36
CA LYS A 89 11.87 10.36 18.70
C LYS A 89 11.99 11.86 18.89
N GLU A 90 12.20 12.58 17.79
CA GLU A 90 12.09 14.03 17.77
C GLU A 90 10.62 14.41 17.79
N ARG A 91 10.23 15.24 18.77
CA ARG A 91 8.86 15.75 18.84
C ARG A 91 8.72 16.89 17.85
N MET A 92 7.98 16.64 16.77
CA MET A 92 7.77 17.68 15.76
C MET A 92 6.88 18.79 16.33
N PRO A 93 7.31 20.07 16.19
CA PRO A 93 6.60 21.21 16.76
C PRO A 93 5.19 21.36 16.17
N PHE A 94 5.03 21.02 14.89
CA PHE A 94 3.78 21.09 14.15
C PHE A 94 3.50 19.79 13.41
N VAL A 95 2.22 19.41 13.32
CA VAL A 95 1.73 18.29 12.51
C VAL A 95 0.60 18.81 11.62
N VAL A 96 0.69 18.57 10.31
CA VAL A 96 -0.38 18.93 9.37
C VAL A 96 -1.17 17.67 9.04
N TYR A 97 -2.46 17.70 9.37
CA TYR A 97 -3.45 16.74 8.88
C TYR A 97 -4.08 17.36 7.64
N ALA A 98 -4.06 16.70 6.50
CA ALA A 98 -4.65 17.24 5.28
C ALA A 98 -5.45 16.16 4.55
N ASP A 99 -6.54 16.59 3.93
CA ASP A 99 -7.40 15.76 3.08
C ASP A 99 -7.79 16.54 1.82
N LEU A 100 -8.00 15.82 0.73
CA LEU A 100 -8.31 16.39 -0.59
C LEU A 100 -9.54 15.67 -1.15
N GLU A 101 -10.55 16.45 -1.51
CA GLU A 101 -11.69 15.94 -2.26
C GLU A 101 -11.42 16.09 -3.75
N CYS A 102 -11.56 15.00 -4.49
CA CYS A 102 -11.36 14.96 -5.93
C CYS A 102 -12.63 14.47 -6.62
N ALA A 103 -13.03 15.14 -7.71
CA ALA A 103 -14.02 14.58 -8.60
C ALA A 103 -13.34 13.73 -9.67
N LEU A 104 -14.01 12.64 -10.03
CA LEU A 104 -13.62 11.71 -11.08
C LEU A 104 -14.18 12.21 -12.41
N GLU A 105 -13.33 12.80 -13.26
CA GLU A 105 -13.71 13.10 -14.63
C GLU A 105 -13.43 11.87 -15.51
N LYS A 106 -14.48 11.32 -16.13
CA LYS A 106 -14.32 10.21 -17.07
C LYS A 106 -13.62 10.72 -18.33
N ARG A 107 -12.47 10.13 -18.66
CA ARG A 107 -11.77 10.47 -19.92
C ARG A 107 -12.46 9.75 -21.09
N GLY A 108 -12.60 10.45 -22.22
CA GLY A 108 -13.19 9.88 -23.43
C GLY A 108 -12.42 8.63 -23.90
N ALA A 109 -13.15 7.65 -24.43
CA ALA A 109 -12.55 6.40 -24.91
C ALA A 109 -11.85 6.63 -26.27
N GLU A 110 -10.53 6.83 -26.26
CA GLU A 110 -9.73 6.69 -27.48
C GLU A 110 -9.28 5.24 -27.65
N LYS A 111 -9.51 4.73 -28.86
CA LYS A 111 -9.40 3.31 -29.23
C LYS A 111 -7.96 2.88 -29.52
N SER A 112 -7.03 2.96 -28.58
CA SER A 112 -5.76 2.20 -28.69
C SER A 112 -4.85 2.28 -27.45
N GLY A 113 -5.12 1.55 -26.36
CA GLY A 113 -4.12 1.34 -25.30
C GLY A 113 -4.63 1.45 -23.85
N THR A 114 -3.73 1.19 -22.90
CA THR A 114 -3.95 1.26 -21.44
C THR A 114 -3.94 2.72 -21.00
N TYR A 115 -5.10 3.39 -21.06
CA TYR A 115 -5.20 4.79 -20.65
C TYR A 115 -5.89 4.95 -19.29
N PRO A 116 -5.48 5.92 -18.46
CA PRO A 116 -6.16 6.22 -17.20
C PRO A 116 -7.62 6.58 -17.47
N TYR A 117 -8.52 5.69 -17.06
CA TYR A 117 -9.95 5.74 -17.31
C TYR A 117 -10.64 6.94 -16.61
N HIS A 118 -10.09 7.34 -15.47
CA HIS A 118 -10.53 8.50 -14.71
C HIS A 118 -9.38 9.49 -14.48
N HIS A 119 -9.70 10.77 -14.64
CA HIS A 119 -8.86 11.87 -14.24
C HIS A 119 -9.35 12.38 -12.88
N HIS A 120 -8.51 12.31 -11.84
CA HIS A 120 -8.79 12.94 -10.55
C HIS A 120 -8.51 14.42 -10.66
N LYS A 121 -9.55 15.23 -10.55
CA LYS A 121 -9.43 16.68 -10.46
C LYS A 121 -9.71 17.08 -9.02
N ALA A 122 -8.74 17.73 -8.39
CA ALA A 122 -8.92 18.25 -7.04
C ALA A 122 -9.97 19.38 -7.04
N TYR A 123 -10.91 19.34 -6.11
CA TYR A 123 -11.97 20.34 -5.95
C TYR A 123 -11.80 21.16 -4.68
N SER A 124 -11.45 20.50 -3.58
CA SER A 124 -11.22 21.16 -2.32
C SER A 124 -10.14 20.47 -1.53
N ALA A 125 -9.47 21.26 -0.69
CA ALA A 125 -8.52 20.79 0.28
C ALA A 125 -8.99 21.25 1.66
N ALA A 126 -8.85 20.37 2.65
CA ALA A 126 -8.96 20.74 4.05
C ALA A 126 -7.65 20.37 4.72
N TYR A 127 -7.14 21.24 5.56
CA TYR A 127 -6.00 20.91 6.40
C TYR A 127 -6.22 21.40 7.83
N TYR A 128 -5.48 20.82 8.75
CA TYR A 128 -5.46 21.16 10.15
C TYR A 128 -4.02 21.10 10.63
N VAL A 129 -3.49 22.25 11.03
CA VAL A 129 -2.17 22.37 11.63
C VAL A 129 -2.32 22.26 13.14
N ARG A 130 -1.69 21.25 13.72
CA ARG A 130 -1.61 21.03 15.17
C ARG A 130 -0.25 21.44 15.69
N CYS A 131 -0.22 22.46 16.55
CA CYS A 131 0.96 22.79 17.32
C CYS A 131 1.04 21.92 18.58
N SER A 132 2.23 21.39 18.88
CA SER A 132 2.42 20.42 19.97
C SER A 132 2.61 21.05 21.35
N TYR A 133 2.92 22.34 21.41
CA TYR A 133 3.22 23.07 22.64
C TYR A 133 2.31 24.28 22.91
N ASP A 134 1.63 24.81 21.91
CA ASP A 134 0.67 25.92 22.08
C ASP A 134 -0.57 25.70 21.21
N ASN A 135 -1.69 25.38 21.84
CA ASN A 135 -2.95 25.13 21.13
C ASN A 135 -3.48 26.35 20.40
N SER A 136 -3.14 27.57 20.81
CA SER A 136 -3.58 28.81 20.14
C SER A 136 -2.95 28.99 18.76
N LEU A 137 -1.82 28.32 18.51
CA LEU A 137 -1.15 28.27 17.21
C LEU A 137 -1.68 27.16 16.29
N SER A 138 -2.69 26.40 16.73
CA SER A 138 -3.33 25.39 15.88
C SER A 138 -4.44 26.01 15.05
N ALA A 139 -4.52 25.64 13.77
CA ALA A 139 -5.45 26.26 12.82
C ALA A 139 -6.02 25.23 11.82
N TYR A 140 -7.26 25.45 11.40
CA TYR A 140 -7.86 24.82 10.22
C TYR A 140 -7.61 25.68 8.98
#